data_AF-A0ABC9CE64-F1
#
_entry.id   AF-A0ABC9CE64-F1
#
_cell.length_a   1.000
_cell.length_b   1.000
_cell.length_c   1.000
_cell.angle_alpha   90.00
_cell.angle_beta   90.00
_cell.angle_gamma   90.00
#
_symmetry.space_group_name_H-M   'P 1'
#
loop_
_entity.id
_entity.type
_entity.pdbx_description
1 polymer ?
#
loop_
_entity_poly.entity_id
_entity_poly.type
_entity_poly.pdbx_seq_one_letter_code
_entity_poly.pdbx_strand_id
1 'polypeptide(L)'
;MDRAPPRGSPRDAVGQRWLAVFAFQAVLSAAASALHLVASPRGRRYPLLGVPAGLLLALHPLLACAATGLLALALLLTASPHPRPPPLRRRALATALLAAAGALSVAASAAILPEGAGWAAVAGLGFRGVVLGAVFAAHYFGRRRWLLQFPVVQRPLFYGLKMGLLPSGKRALKVSLQAFCLSFVLILLLPQQVRIGGSIGSQILTQIGIFIVTAGVSFCLEISHHFVQVVHTRRCSFAPPQSTAAAETNPTEFILETLEQSDPRSLIQYLAYQDLCAVSECNLEPWRRAAFFEESGETYKRIVTACLKPLEGFSSKIAQALEEYEPDNISQQYILFSAFDDSQICTWCARTLAGLTARSRQEDRYGVAQLTGCNAAVMTTLLSALVAIEACLGKKTNPLPMHLGPENIRLAHFSTVRRPTGTAIASTEGGLHKKAYAMADVLRTSVYQIVSAFIDDLRANAKPASLEKNWISEGRKPIYGSQAVLVQKLSLFIEYRAV
;
A
#
# COMPACT_ATOMS: atom_id res chain seq x y z
N MET A 1 10.03 -29.03 -21.72
CA MET A 1 9.69 -29.73 -20.47
C MET A 1 9.36 -28.69 -19.42
N ASP A 2 8.07 -28.45 -19.20
CA ASP A 2 7.59 -27.51 -18.18
C ASP A 2 7.91 -28.07 -16.80
N ARG A 3 9.03 -27.61 -16.21
CA ARG A 3 9.32 -27.88 -14.80
C ARG A 3 8.23 -27.22 -13.99
N ALA A 4 7.45 -28.02 -13.26
CA ALA A 4 6.56 -27.51 -12.22
C ALA A 4 7.37 -26.56 -11.31
N PRO A 5 6.83 -25.37 -10.99
CA PRO A 5 7.54 -24.43 -10.14
C PRO A 5 7.86 -25.11 -8.80
N PRO A 6 9.07 -24.92 -8.25
CA PRO A 6 9.46 -25.54 -7.00
C PRO A 6 8.43 -25.18 -5.91
N ARG A 7 8.04 -26.16 -5.11
CA ARG A 7 7.18 -25.94 -3.93
C ARG A 7 7.79 -24.80 -3.11
N GLY A 8 7.08 -23.67 -3.02
CA GLY A 8 7.58 -22.45 -2.39
C GLY A 8 7.83 -21.28 -3.36
N SER A 9 7.32 -21.35 -4.60
CA SER A 9 7.37 -20.21 -5.50
C SER A 9 6.64 -19.00 -4.90
N PRO A 10 7.07 -17.77 -5.18
CA PRO A 10 6.42 -16.59 -4.60
C PRO A 10 4.99 -16.37 -5.13
N ARG A 11 4.62 -16.99 -6.25
CA ARG A 11 3.22 -17.10 -6.71
C ARG A 11 2.39 -17.95 -5.74
N ASP A 12 2.95 -19.06 -5.25
CA ASP A 12 2.32 -19.86 -4.19
C ASP A 12 2.17 -19.03 -2.91
N ALA A 13 3.12 -18.17 -2.58
CA ALA A 13 3.04 -17.33 -1.38
C ALA A 13 1.84 -16.37 -1.40
N VAL A 14 1.50 -15.76 -2.55
CA VAL A 14 0.30 -14.91 -2.66
C VAL A 14 -0.99 -15.74 -2.61
N GLY A 15 -1.02 -16.91 -3.24
CA GLY A 15 -2.14 -17.84 -3.14
C GLY A 15 -2.38 -18.33 -1.71
N GLN A 16 -1.32 -18.71 -1.00
CA GLN A 16 -1.37 -19.13 0.41
C GLN A 16 -1.86 -18.01 1.34
N ARG A 17 -1.51 -16.75 1.05
CA ARG A 17 -2.05 -15.60 1.78
C ARG A 17 -3.57 -15.47 1.61
N TRP A 18 -4.09 -15.68 0.41
CA TRP A 18 -5.54 -15.70 0.19
C TRP A 18 -6.21 -16.91 0.86
N LEU A 19 -5.58 -18.08 0.83
CA LEU A 19 -6.07 -19.24 1.61
C LEU A 19 -6.15 -18.92 3.10
N ALA A 20 -5.17 -18.20 3.67
CA ALA A 20 -5.23 -17.74 5.04
C ALA A 20 -6.38 -16.75 5.28
N VAL A 21 -6.71 -15.88 4.31
CA VAL A 21 -7.88 -14.99 4.38
C VAL A 21 -9.18 -15.80 4.41
N PHE A 22 -9.32 -16.80 3.53
CA PHE A 22 -10.50 -17.68 3.52
C PHE A 22 -10.61 -18.51 4.81
N ALA A 23 -9.49 -19.04 5.32
CA ALA A 23 -9.47 -19.77 6.58
C ALA A 23 -9.86 -18.86 7.77
N PHE A 24 -9.35 -17.62 7.81
CA PHE A 24 -9.71 -16.64 8.82
C PHE A 24 -11.21 -16.27 8.76
N GLN A 25 -11.76 -16.10 7.56
CA GLN A 25 -13.20 -15.91 7.35
C GLN A 25 -14.03 -17.10 7.87
N ALA A 26 -13.59 -18.33 7.59
CA ALA A 26 -14.26 -19.54 8.07
C ALA A 26 -14.23 -19.64 9.61
N VAL A 27 -13.10 -19.29 10.25
CA VAL A 27 -13.00 -19.26 11.71
C VAL A 27 -13.92 -18.19 12.31
N LEU A 28 -13.98 -16.99 11.71
CA LEU A 28 -14.90 -15.94 12.15
C LEU A 28 -16.37 -16.36 12.04
N SER A 29 -16.76 -17.01 10.94
CA SER A 29 -18.14 -17.46 10.75
C SER A 29 -18.51 -18.60 11.69
N ALA A 30 -17.57 -19.53 11.97
CA ALA A 30 -17.74 -20.58 12.97
C ALA A 30 -17.90 -20.00 14.38
N ALA A 31 -17.05 -19.05 14.77
CA ALA A 31 -17.12 -18.38 16.06
C ALA A 31 -18.45 -17.61 16.24
N ALA A 32 -18.87 -16.88 15.20
CA ALA A 32 -20.16 -16.17 15.21
C ALA A 32 -21.33 -17.14 15.35
N SER A 33 -21.29 -18.27 14.64
CA SER A 33 -22.35 -19.29 14.71
C SER A 33 -22.39 -19.99 16.08
N ALA A 34 -21.24 -20.26 16.69
CA ALA A 34 -21.15 -20.80 18.05
C ALA A 34 -21.72 -19.81 19.09
N LEU A 35 -21.38 -18.53 18.98
CA LEU A 35 -21.94 -17.48 19.84
C LEU A 35 -23.47 -17.38 19.69
N HIS A 36 -23.98 -17.45 18.45
CA HIS A 36 -25.43 -17.47 18.20
C HIS A 36 -26.12 -18.71 18.78
N LEU A 37 -25.48 -19.89 18.72
CA LEU A 37 -26.00 -21.13 19.32
C LEU A 37 -26.07 -21.06 20.85
N VAL A 38 -25.09 -20.41 21.49
CA VAL A 38 -25.04 -20.24 22.95
C VAL A 38 -26.02 -19.16 23.42
N ALA A 39 -26.13 -18.06 22.68
CA ALA A 39 -27.00 -16.94 23.04
C ALA A 39 -28.49 -17.18 22.71
N SER A 40 -28.80 -18.16 21.86
CA SER A 40 -30.17 -18.46 21.48
C SER A 40 -30.89 -19.24 22.58
N PRO A 41 -32.00 -18.72 23.16
CA PRO A 41 -32.77 -19.46 24.14
C PRO A 41 -33.37 -20.71 23.50
N ARG A 42 -32.92 -21.89 23.94
CA ARG A 42 -33.50 -23.20 23.59
C ARG A 42 -34.98 -23.21 24.01
N GLY A 43 -35.89 -22.86 23.10
CA GLY A 43 -37.33 -22.92 23.38
C GLY A 43 -38.27 -22.07 22.52
N ARG A 44 -37.78 -21.08 21.75
CA ARG A 44 -38.68 -20.25 20.92
C ARG A 44 -39.19 -21.01 19.69
N ARG A 45 -40.51 -21.20 19.60
CA ARG A 45 -41.20 -21.63 18.36
C ARG A 45 -41.60 -20.37 17.59
N TYR A 46 -41.33 -20.34 16.27
CA TYR A 46 -41.83 -19.31 15.36
C TYR A 46 -43.01 -19.89 14.58
N PRO A 47 -44.25 -19.85 15.10
CA PRO A 47 -45.39 -20.52 14.50
C PRO A 47 -45.75 -19.98 13.10
N LEU A 48 -45.38 -18.75 12.76
CA LEU A 48 -45.73 -18.08 11.50
C LEU A 48 -44.73 -18.25 10.35
N LEU A 49 -43.54 -18.80 10.60
CA LEU A 49 -42.56 -19.06 9.52
C LEU A 49 -42.76 -20.41 8.82
N GLY A 50 -43.54 -21.33 9.41
CA GLY A 50 -43.69 -22.72 8.91
C GLY A 50 -42.41 -23.56 8.98
N VAL A 51 -41.32 -23.00 9.51
CA VAL A 51 -39.99 -23.60 9.56
C VAL A 51 -39.62 -23.83 11.03
N PRO A 52 -39.22 -25.05 11.44
CA PRO A 52 -38.79 -25.30 12.81
C PRO A 52 -37.59 -24.42 13.15
N ALA A 53 -37.56 -23.83 14.35
CA ALA A 53 -36.46 -22.97 14.81
C ALA A 53 -35.08 -23.67 14.68
N GLY A 54 -35.05 -25.00 14.78
CA GLY A 54 -33.86 -25.82 14.53
C GLY A 54 -33.32 -25.74 13.10
N LEU A 55 -34.16 -25.56 12.08
CA LEU A 55 -33.73 -25.42 10.68
C LEU A 55 -33.16 -24.02 10.41
N LEU A 56 -33.70 -22.96 11.01
CA LEU A 56 -33.12 -21.61 10.95
C LEU A 56 -31.75 -21.55 11.66
N LEU A 57 -31.63 -22.22 12.81
CA LEU A 57 -30.34 -22.37 13.50
C LEU A 57 -29.35 -23.20 12.68
N ALA A 58 -29.80 -24.23 11.96
CA ALA A 58 -28.96 -25.04 11.08
C ALA A 58 -28.51 -24.29 9.82
N LEU A 59 -29.31 -23.34 9.33
CA LEU A 59 -29.00 -22.51 8.16
C LEU A 59 -28.05 -21.35 8.49
N HIS A 60 -28.01 -20.89 9.75
CA HIS A 60 -27.13 -19.81 10.20
C HIS A 60 -25.64 -20.02 9.84
N PRO A 61 -24.99 -21.17 10.13
CA PRO A 61 -23.59 -21.37 9.76
C PRO A 61 -23.36 -21.36 8.25
N LEU A 62 -24.30 -21.87 7.45
CA LEU A 62 -24.21 -21.85 5.99
C LEU A 62 -24.30 -20.42 5.44
N LEU A 63 -25.25 -19.63 5.93
CA LEU A 63 -25.42 -18.23 5.56
C LEU A 63 -24.22 -17.37 5.99
N ALA A 64 -23.70 -17.58 7.20
CA ALA A 64 -22.51 -16.89 7.70
C ALA A 64 -21.25 -17.26 6.87
N CYS A 65 -21.08 -18.53 6.54
CA CYS A 65 -19.99 -18.99 5.68
C CYS A 65 -20.09 -18.36 4.28
N ALA A 66 -21.27 -18.41 3.65
CA ALA A 66 -21.51 -17.79 2.35
C ALA A 66 -21.24 -16.26 2.38
N ALA A 67 -21.72 -15.55 3.40
CA ALA A 67 -21.49 -14.12 3.56
C ALA A 67 -19.99 -13.78 3.65
N THR A 68 -19.24 -14.52 4.45
CA THR A 68 -17.79 -14.32 4.59
C THR A 68 -17.00 -14.72 3.35
N GLY A 69 -17.45 -15.74 2.60
CA GLY A 69 -16.88 -16.11 1.30
C GLY A 69 -17.08 -15.02 0.24
N LEU A 70 -18.28 -14.43 0.15
CA LEU A 70 -18.56 -13.31 -0.75
C LEU A 70 -17.73 -12.07 -0.39
N LEU A 71 -17.54 -11.81 0.90
CA LEU A 71 -16.65 -10.74 1.37
C LEU A 71 -15.21 -10.97 0.93
N ALA A 72 -14.65 -12.15 1.16
CA ALA A 72 -13.29 -12.48 0.75
C ALA A 72 -13.11 -12.34 -0.76
N LEU A 73 -14.11 -12.76 -1.56
CA LEU A 73 -14.10 -12.59 -3.01
C LEU A 73 -14.16 -11.11 -3.42
N ALA A 74 -14.98 -10.29 -2.77
CA ALA A 74 -15.05 -8.85 -3.04
C ALA A 74 -13.70 -8.15 -2.75
N LEU A 75 -13.02 -8.54 -1.66
CA LEU A 75 -11.69 -8.05 -1.32
C LEU A 75 -10.65 -8.55 -2.33
N LEU A 76 -10.69 -9.81 -2.74
CA LEU A 76 -9.80 -10.38 -3.77
C LEU A 76 -9.88 -9.64 -5.10
N LEU A 77 -11.09 -9.29 -5.53
CA LEU A 77 -11.32 -8.61 -6.81
C LEU A 77 -10.84 -7.16 -6.83
N THR A 78 -10.63 -6.55 -5.66
CA THR A 78 -10.40 -5.10 -5.53
C THR A 78 -9.08 -4.73 -4.87
N ALA A 79 -8.54 -5.57 -3.99
CA ALA A 79 -7.28 -5.33 -3.30
C ALA A 79 -6.15 -5.22 -4.32
N SER A 80 -5.45 -4.09 -4.31
CA SER A 80 -4.36 -3.82 -5.24
C SER A 80 -3.29 -2.97 -4.56
N PRO A 81 -2.00 -3.23 -4.80
CA PRO A 81 -0.92 -2.38 -4.32
C PRO A 81 -0.81 -1.06 -5.08
N HIS A 82 -1.44 -0.95 -6.26
CA HIS A 82 -1.28 0.18 -7.15
C HIS A 82 -2.47 1.15 -7.03
N PRO A 83 -2.27 2.47 -6.88
CA PRO A 83 -3.33 3.45 -6.61
C PRO A 83 -4.30 3.75 -7.77
N ARG A 84 -4.11 3.12 -8.93
CA ARG A 84 -5.12 3.17 -10.00
C ARG A 84 -6.40 2.40 -9.65
N PRO A 85 -7.57 3.05 -9.81
CA PRO A 85 -8.87 2.40 -9.71
C PRO A 85 -8.93 0.97 -10.23
N PRO A 86 -9.49 0.01 -9.48
CA PRO A 86 -9.97 -1.22 -10.12
C PRO A 86 -11.01 -0.84 -11.19
N PRO A 87 -11.06 -1.56 -12.31
CA PRO A 87 -11.98 -1.26 -13.42
C PRO A 87 -13.43 -1.23 -12.92
N LEU A 88 -14.25 -0.36 -13.53
CA LEU A 88 -15.64 -0.13 -13.12
C LEU A 88 -16.44 -1.42 -12.97
N ARG A 89 -16.25 -2.38 -13.89
CA ARG A 89 -16.89 -3.71 -13.82
C ARG A 89 -16.52 -4.49 -12.55
N ARG A 90 -15.25 -4.47 -12.14
CA ARG A 90 -14.80 -5.12 -10.89
C ARG A 90 -15.33 -4.40 -9.65
N ARG A 91 -15.41 -3.06 -9.69
CA ARG A 91 -16.01 -2.26 -8.61
C ARG A 91 -17.48 -2.59 -8.45
N ALA A 92 -18.26 -2.58 -9.54
CA ALA A 92 -19.67 -2.92 -9.54
C ALA A 92 -19.92 -4.35 -9.02
N LEU A 93 -19.11 -5.31 -9.47
CA LEU A 93 -19.18 -6.67 -8.97
C LEU A 93 -18.88 -6.75 -7.47
N ALA A 94 -17.80 -6.10 -7.01
CA ALA A 94 -17.45 -6.08 -5.60
C ALA A 94 -18.49 -5.35 -4.73
N THR A 95 -19.11 -4.26 -5.23
CA THR A 95 -20.23 -3.60 -4.54
C THR A 95 -21.43 -4.55 -4.39
N ALA A 96 -21.75 -5.33 -5.44
CA ALA A 96 -22.84 -6.31 -5.39
C ALA A 96 -22.53 -7.45 -4.42
N LEU A 97 -21.29 -7.95 -4.42
CA LEU A 97 -20.84 -8.99 -3.48
C LEU A 97 -20.87 -8.50 -2.02
N LEU A 98 -20.47 -7.26 -1.75
CA LEU A 98 -20.54 -6.67 -0.41
C LEU A 98 -21.99 -6.46 0.04
N ALA A 99 -22.88 -6.03 -0.86
CA ALA A 99 -24.31 -5.92 -0.60
C ALA A 99 -24.94 -7.28 -0.28
N ALA A 100 -24.62 -8.31 -1.06
CA ALA A 100 -25.08 -9.69 -0.83
C ALA A 100 -24.52 -10.26 0.48
N ALA A 101 -23.24 -10.05 0.78
CA ALA A 101 -22.63 -10.45 2.06
C ALA A 101 -23.32 -9.76 3.25
N GLY A 102 -23.61 -8.47 3.14
CA GLY A 102 -24.39 -7.72 4.14
C GLY A 102 -25.80 -8.28 4.31
N ALA A 103 -26.50 -8.57 3.21
CA ALA A 103 -27.84 -9.16 3.23
C ALA A 103 -27.87 -10.50 3.97
N LEU A 104 -26.97 -11.42 3.60
CA LEU A 104 -26.91 -12.77 4.19
C LEU A 104 -26.52 -12.72 5.67
N SER A 105 -25.54 -11.88 6.04
CA SER A 105 -25.08 -11.78 7.43
C SER A 105 -26.13 -11.19 8.37
N VAL A 106 -26.85 -10.16 7.93
CA VAL A 106 -27.91 -9.53 8.75
C VAL A 106 -29.18 -10.38 8.74
N ALA A 107 -29.56 -10.98 7.60
CA ALA A 107 -30.71 -11.89 7.53
C ALA A 107 -30.52 -13.18 8.35
N ALA A 108 -29.29 -13.69 8.48
CA ALA A 108 -28.99 -14.83 9.35
C ALA A 108 -29.38 -14.55 10.81
N SER A 109 -29.41 -13.29 11.23
CA SER A 109 -29.87 -12.87 12.56
C SER A 109 -31.40 -12.78 12.71
N ALA A 110 -32.16 -13.48 11.88
CA ALA A 110 -33.64 -13.51 11.94
C ALA A 110 -34.19 -13.92 13.32
N ALA A 111 -33.41 -14.64 14.13
CA ALA A 111 -33.78 -15.01 15.50
C ALA A 111 -34.03 -13.79 16.44
N ILE A 112 -33.59 -12.59 16.07
CA ILE A 112 -33.83 -11.36 16.84
C ILE A 112 -35.25 -10.81 16.61
N LEU A 113 -35.92 -11.25 15.53
CA LEU A 113 -37.28 -10.83 15.24
C LEU A 113 -38.28 -11.43 16.25
N PRO A 114 -39.40 -10.74 16.53
CA PRO A 114 -40.44 -11.24 17.41
C PRO A 114 -41.08 -12.54 16.87
N GLU A 115 -41.63 -13.36 17.77
CA GLU A 115 -42.13 -14.73 17.48
C GLU A 115 -43.24 -14.79 16.40
N GLY A 116 -43.92 -13.67 16.14
CA GLY A 116 -44.94 -13.53 15.08
C GLY A 116 -44.45 -12.90 13.77
N ALA A 117 -43.14 -12.68 13.61
CA ALA A 117 -42.57 -12.06 12.41
C ALA A 117 -42.61 -13.03 11.22
N GLY A 118 -43.30 -12.66 10.14
CA GLY A 118 -43.32 -13.44 8.89
C GLY A 118 -42.09 -13.20 8.00
N TRP A 119 -42.04 -13.88 6.85
CA TRP A 119 -40.97 -13.74 5.85
C TRP A 119 -40.72 -12.30 5.38
N ALA A 120 -41.73 -11.44 5.39
CA ALA A 120 -41.59 -10.02 5.07
C ALA A 120 -40.64 -9.28 6.04
N ALA A 121 -40.62 -9.65 7.32
CA ALA A 121 -39.72 -9.06 8.31
C ALA A 121 -38.27 -9.55 8.13
N VAL A 122 -38.09 -10.83 7.75
CA VAL A 122 -36.79 -11.38 7.38
C VAL A 122 -36.25 -10.70 6.12
N ALA A 123 -37.11 -10.48 5.12
CA ALA A 123 -36.76 -9.72 3.92
C ALA A 123 -36.38 -8.27 4.25
N GLY A 124 -37.11 -7.62 5.17
CA GLY A 124 -36.76 -6.29 5.69
C GLY A 124 -35.40 -6.27 6.39
N LEU A 125 -35.07 -7.30 7.15
CA LEU A 125 -33.76 -7.46 7.80
C LEU A 125 -32.64 -7.67 6.76
N GLY A 126 -32.88 -8.51 5.75
CA GLY A 126 -31.97 -8.67 4.61
C GLY A 126 -31.74 -7.38 3.84
N PHE A 127 -32.80 -6.59 3.61
CA PHE A 127 -32.70 -5.26 3.00
C PHE A 127 -31.82 -4.30 3.82
N ARG A 128 -31.93 -4.30 5.15
CA ARG A 128 -31.00 -3.55 6.01
C ARG A 128 -29.55 -4.01 5.82
N GLY A 129 -29.33 -5.31 5.65
CA GLY A 129 -28.04 -5.89 5.29
C GLY A 129 -27.51 -5.41 3.94
N VAL A 130 -28.37 -5.32 2.91
CA VAL A 130 -28.02 -4.74 1.60
C VAL A 130 -27.54 -3.29 1.77
N VAL A 131 -28.30 -2.47 2.53
CA VAL A 131 -27.95 -1.08 2.80
C VAL A 131 -26.61 -0.99 3.52
N LEU A 132 -26.37 -1.85 4.51
CA LEU A 132 -25.08 -1.91 5.21
C LEU A 132 -23.92 -2.20 4.24
N GLY A 133 -24.06 -3.23 3.41
CA GLY A 133 -23.04 -3.61 2.42
C GLY A 133 -22.76 -2.49 1.41
N ALA A 134 -23.81 -1.78 0.96
CA ALA A 134 -23.69 -0.64 0.06
C ALA A 134 -22.97 0.55 0.72
N VAL A 135 -23.33 0.91 1.96
CA VAL A 135 -22.65 1.98 2.72
C VAL A 135 -21.19 1.62 2.98
N PHE A 136 -20.90 0.37 3.35
CA PHE A 136 -19.53 -0.11 3.51
C PHE A 136 -18.75 -0.01 2.19
N ALA A 137 -19.35 -0.42 1.06
CA ALA A 137 -18.71 -0.33 -0.23
C ALA A 137 -18.44 1.13 -0.65
N ALA A 138 -19.38 2.04 -0.41
CA ALA A 138 -19.18 3.47 -0.65
C ALA A 138 -18.01 4.03 0.19
N HIS A 139 -17.89 3.62 1.46
CA HIS A 139 -16.75 4.00 2.30
C HIS A 139 -15.43 3.39 1.81
N TYR A 140 -15.46 2.11 1.43
CA TYR A 140 -14.32 1.35 0.93
C TYR A 140 -13.73 1.95 -0.34
N PHE A 141 -14.56 2.23 -1.35
CA PHE A 141 -14.12 2.82 -2.61
C PHE A 141 -13.85 4.32 -2.48
N GLY A 142 -14.73 5.06 -1.79
CA GLY A 142 -14.60 6.51 -1.63
C GLY A 142 -13.34 6.93 -0.88
N ARG A 143 -12.87 6.11 0.07
CA ARG A 143 -11.61 6.35 0.80
C ARG A 143 -10.41 5.60 0.24
N ARG A 144 -10.51 5.03 -0.96
CA ARG A 144 -9.45 4.25 -1.63
C ARG A 144 -8.88 3.13 -0.75
N ARG A 145 -9.71 2.47 0.06
CA ARG A 145 -9.29 1.42 1.02
C ARG A 145 -8.94 0.09 0.36
N TRP A 146 -9.21 -0.02 -0.93
CA TRP A 146 -8.77 -1.12 -1.77
C TRP A 146 -7.26 -1.06 -2.06
N LEU A 147 -6.61 0.09 -1.81
CA LEU A 147 -5.17 0.25 -1.95
C LEU A 147 -4.44 -0.39 -0.76
N LEU A 148 -3.56 -1.35 -1.04
CA LEU A 148 -2.69 -1.95 -0.04
C LEU A 148 -1.60 -0.95 0.39
N GLN A 149 -1.74 -0.42 1.60
CA GLN A 149 -0.73 0.39 2.28
C GLN A 149 0.33 -0.47 2.97
N PHE A 150 1.54 -0.49 2.41
CA PHE A 150 2.66 -1.19 3.02
C PHE A 150 3.16 -0.44 4.27
N PRO A 151 3.33 -1.12 5.42
CA PRO A 151 3.83 -0.47 6.61
C PRO A 151 5.31 -0.10 6.42
N VAL A 152 5.69 1.09 6.88
CA VAL A 152 7.08 1.56 6.88
C VAL A 152 7.97 0.64 7.74
N VAL A 153 7.42 0.16 8.86
CA VAL A 153 8.09 -0.79 9.76
C VAL A 153 7.35 -2.12 9.71
N GLN A 154 8.03 -3.16 9.23
CA GLN A 154 7.52 -4.52 9.25
C GLN A 154 7.43 -5.02 10.70
N ARG A 155 6.25 -5.49 11.11
CA ARG A 155 5.99 -6.00 12.47
C ARG A 155 5.48 -7.43 12.40
N PRO A 156 5.65 -8.24 13.47
CA PRO A 156 5.02 -9.55 13.56
C PRO A 156 3.50 -9.45 13.40
N LEU A 157 2.89 -10.49 12.82
CA LEU A 157 1.45 -10.52 12.48
C LEU A 157 0.54 -10.12 13.64
N PHE A 158 0.81 -10.64 14.84
CA PHE A 158 0.03 -10.35 16.04
C PHE A 158 -0.03 -8.85 16.35
N TYR A 159 1.12 -8.17 16.31
CA TYR A 159 1.18 -6.73 16.54
C TYR A 159 0.50 -5.94 15.41
N GLY A 160 0.65 -6.38 14.17
CA GLY A 160 -0.04 -5.77 13.02
C GLY A 160 -1.56 -5.84 13.16
N LEU A 161 -2.10 -6.99 13.58
CA LEU A 161 -3.54 -7.18 13.81
C LEU A 161 -4.04 -6.39 15.03
N LYS A 162 -3.30 -6.45 16.15
CA LYS A 162 -3.65 -5.73 17.39
C LYS A 162 -3.83 -4.23 17.16
N MET A 163 -2.95 -3.61 16.36
CA MET A 163 -3.02 -2.17 16.08
C MET A 163 -4.25 -1.76 15.26
N GLY A 164 -4.86 -2.69 14.51
CA GLY A 164 -6.06 -2.41 13.72
C GLY A 164 -7.36 -2.55 14.49
N LEU A 165 -7.38 -3.26 15.63
CA LEU A 165 -8.62 -3.64 16.30
C LEU A 165 -9.46 -2.42 16.74
N LEU A 166 -8.84 -1.49 17.48
CA LEU A 166 -9.53 -0.30 17.97
C LEU A 166 -9.93 0.67 16.84
N PRO A 167 -9.06 0.98 15.86
CA PRO A 167 -9.47 1.74 14.67
C PRO A 167 -10.61 1.09 13.88
N SER A 168 -10.60 -0.23 13.71
CA SER A 168 -11.67 -0.98 13.04
C SER A 168 -12.97 -0.89 13.81
N GLY A 169 -12.95 -1.00 15.14
CA GLY A 169 -14.13 -0.79 16.00
C GLY A 169 -14.75 0.60 15.83
N LYS A 170 -13.93 1.67 15.88
CA LYS A 170 -14.41 3.04 15.68
C LYS A 170 -15.04 3.24 14.29
N ARG A 171 -14.45 2.66 13.25
CA ARG A 171 -14.98 2.74 11.88
C ARG A 171 -16.26 1.94 11.71
N ALA A 172 -16.29 0.72 12.26
CA ALA A 172 -17.45 -0.15 12.24
C ALA A 172 -18.66 0.54 12.88
N LEU A 173 -18.47 1.16 14.05
CA LEU A 173 -19.53 1.92 14.71
C LEU A 173 -20.05 3.05 13.83
N LYS A 174 -19.14 3.82 13.21
CA LYS A 174 -19.51 4.90 12.28
C LYS A 174 -20.30 4.40 11.07
N VAL A 175 -19.83 3.34 10.41
CA VAL A 175 -20.49 2.75 9.24
C VAL A 175 -21.85 2.17 9.64
N SER A 176 -21.94 1.48 10.78
CA SER A 176 -23.19 0.91 11.29
C SER A 176 -24.22 1.98 11.61
N LEU A 177 -23.82 3.12 12.19
CA LEU A 177 -24.72 4.24 12.48
C LEU A 177 -25.27 4.86 11.19
N GLN A 178 -24.40 5.06 10.19
CA GLN A 178 -24.81 5.58 8.88
C GLN A 178 -25.78 4.62 8.17
N ALA A 179 -25.45 3.33 8.13
CA ALA A 179 -26.30 2.30 7.55
C ALA A 179 -27.63 2.17 8.29
N PHE A 180 -27.63 2.27 9.63
CA PHE A 180 -28.82 2.21 10.45
C PHE A 180 -29.76 3.39 10.16
N CYS A 181 -29.26 4.63 10.18
CA CYS A 181 -30.07 5.81 9.85
C CYS A 181 -30.61 5.75 8.43
N LEU A 182 -29.77 5.39 7.45
CA LEU A 182 -30.18 5.31 6.05
C LEU A 182 -31.23 4.21 5.84
N SER A 183 -31.02 3.03 6.44
CA SER A 183 -31.97 1.92 6.35
C SER A 183 -33.30 2.24 7.04
N PHE A 184 -33.28 2.99 8.15
CA PHE A 184 -34.50 3.43 8.83
C PHE A 184 -35.32 4.34 7.91
N VAL A 185 -34.70 5.36 7.29
CA VAL A 185 -35.37 6.25 6.33
C VAL A 185 -35.91 5.47 5.13
N LEU A 186 -35.13 4.56 4.55
CA LEU A 186 -35.55 3.76 3.40
C LEU A 186 -36.74 2.85 3.76
N ILE A 187 -36.75 2.23 4.93
CA ILE A 187 -37.85 1.36 5.37
C ILE A 187 -39.14 2.15 5.61
N LEU A 188 -39.06 3.44 5.97
CA LEU A 188 -40.24 4.30 6.05
C LEU A 188 -40.90 4.49 4.68
N LEU A 189 -40.13 4.44 3.59
CA LEU A 189 -40.63 4.55 2.21
C LEU A 189 -41.15 3.22 1.64
N LEU A 190 -40.86 2.09 2.28
CA LEU A 190 -41.34 0.77 1.85
C LEU A 190 -42.78 0.48 2.32
N PRO A 191 -43.51 -0.43 1.64
CA PRO A 191 -44.88 -0.82 1.99
C PRO A 191 -45.01 -1.26 3.46
N GLN A 192 -46.16 -0.95 4.06
CA GLN A 192 -46.44 -1.18 5.49
C GLN A 192 -46.23 -2.64 5.94
N GLN A 193 -46.28 -3.60 5.01
CA GLN A 193 -46.04 -5.04 5.22
C GLN A 193 -44.58 -5.38 5.60
N VAL A 194 -43.61 -4.52 5.28
CA VAL A 194 -42.19 -4.67 5.62
C VAL A 194 -41.87 -4.07 7.00
N ARG A 195 -42.81 -3.31 7.59
CA ARG A 195 -42.64 -2.73 8.92
C ARG A 195 -42.91 -3.77 9.99
N ILE A 196 -42.01 -3.85 10.98
CA ILE A 196 -42.14 -4.76 12.12
C ILE A 196 -43.33 -4.29 12.98
N GLY A 197 -44.43 -5.05 12.95
CA GLY A 197 -45.59 -4.83 13.80
C GLY A 197 -45.30 -5.16 15.26
N GLY A 198 -45.91 -4.42 16.20
CA GLY A 198 -45.79 -4.68 17.63
C GLY A 198 -46.01 -3.44 18.50
N SER A 199 -46.00 -3.62 19.82
CA SER A 199 -46.00 -2.53 20.80
C SER A 199 -44.76 -1.63 20.63
N ILE A 200 -44.88 -0.34 20.94
CA ILE A 200 -43.79 0.66 20.88
C ILE A 200 -42.54 0.15 21.62
N GLY A 201 -42.69 -0.46 22.80
CA GLY A 201 -41.56 -1.00 23.58
C GLY A 201 -40.86 -2.18 22.88
N SER A 202 -41.63 -3.07 22.25
CA SER A 202 -41.09 -4.20 21.47
C SER A 202 -40.36 -3.73 20.22
N GLN A 203 -40.88 -2.68 19.55
CA GLN A 203 -40.22 -2.07 18.40
C GLN A 203 -38.88 -1.43 18.78
N ILE A 204 -38.82 -0.70 19.91
CA ILE A 204 -37.56 -0.11 20.40
C ILE A 204 -36.53 -1.20 20.68
N LEU A 205 -36.90 -2.26 21.41
CA LEU A 205 -35.99 -3.36 21.72
C LEU A 205 -35.49 -4.07 20.46
N THR A 206 -36.37 -4.27 19.47
CA THR A 206 -36.01 -4.87 18.18
C THR A 206 -35.04 -3.98 17.39
N GLN A 207 -35.24 -2.65 17.38
CA GLN A 207 -34.32 -1.72 16.74
C GLN A 207 -32.94 -1.71 17.39
N ILE A 208 -32.87 -1.76 18.72
CA ILE A 208 -31.60 -1.90 19.46
C ILE A 208 -30.89 -3.20 19.06
N GLY A 209 -31.61 -4.32 19.03
CA GLY A 209 -31.07 -5.61 18.59
C GLY A 209 -30.51 -5.57 17.16
N ILE A 210 -31.25 -4.98 16.22
CA ILE A 210 -30.80 -4.82 14.84
C ILE A 210 -29.56 -3.93 14.76
N PHE A 211 -29.48 -2.85 15.54
CA PHE A 211 -28.30 -1.99 15.58
C PHE A 211 -27.07 -2.76 16.10
N ILE A 212 -27.21 -3.53 17.18
CA ILE A 212 -26.12 -4.36 17.73
C ILE A 212 -25.59 -5.35 16.68
N VAL A 213 -26.48 -6.06 15.97
CA VAL A 213 -26.08 -6.97 14.88
C VAL A 213 -25.40 -6.22 13.75
N THR A 214 -25.97 -5.10 13.31
CA THR A 214 -25.39 -4.28 12.23
C THR A 214 -23.98 -3.82 12.60
N ALA A 215 -23.76 -3.42 13.85
CA ALA A 215 -22.44 -3.05 14.37
C ALA A 215 -21.47 -4.24 14.41
N GLY A 216 -21.93 -5.42 14.87
CA GLY A 216 -21.15 -6.65 14.86
C GLY A 216 -20.71 -7.08 13.45
N VAL A 217 -21.64 -7.09 12.49
CA VAL A 217 -21.35 -7.38 11.08
C VAL A 217 -20.37 -6.34 10.51
N SER A 218 -20.59 -5.06 10.78
CA SER A 218 -19.67 -3.98 10.35
C SER A 218 -18.26 -4.19 10.91
N PHE A 219 -18.15 -4.64 12.17
CA PHE A 219 -16.88 -4.93 12.80
C PHE A 219 -16.15 -6.11 12.14
N CYS A 220 -16.89 -7.18 11.81
CA CYS A 220 -16.34 -8.29 11.02
C CYS A 220 -15.84 -7.82 9.65
N LEU A 221 -16.60 -7.00 8.92
CA LEU A 221 -16.16 -6.42 7.64
C LEU A 221 -14.85 -5.62 7.77
N GLU A 222 -14.76 -4.77 8.81
CA GLU A 222 -13.60 -3.93 9.09
C GLU A 222 -12.37 -4.72 9.55
N ILE A 223 -12.54 -5.76 10.36
CA ILE A 223 -11.45 -6.66 10.75
C ILE A 223 -10.97 -7.45 9.55
N SER A 224 -11.87 -8.00 8.73
CA SER A 224 -11.52 -8.77 7.53
C SER A 224 -10.72 -7.93 6.54
N HIS A 225 -11.13 -6.67 6.34
CA HIS A 225 -10.33 -5.70 5.56
C HIS A 225 -8.93 -5.49 6.16
N HIS A 226 -8.85 -5.26 7.48
CA HIS A 226 -7.55 -5.08 8.16
C HIS A 226 -6.68 -6.34 8.10
N PHE A 227 -7.27 -7.53 8.17
CA PHE A 227 -6.56 -8.80 8.04
C PHE A 227 -5.94 -8.95 6.66
N VAL A 228 -6.71 -8.70 5.59
CA VAL A 228 -6.20 -8.66 4.21
C VAL A 228 -5.04 -7.67 4.10
N GLN A 229 -5.19 -6.47 4.67
CA GLN A 229 -4.16 -5.44 4.68
C GLN A 229 -2.86 -5.94 5.31
N VAL A 230 -2.93 -6.57 6.50
CA VAL A 230 -1.75 -7.07 7.23
C VAL A 230 -1.10 -8.26 6.53
N VAL A 231 -1.90 -9.23 6.07
CA VAL A 231 -1.39 -10.46 5.45
C VAL A 231 -0.72 -10.17 4.11
N HIS A 232 -1.31 -9.31 3.28
CA HIS A 232 -0.78 -9.02 1.95
C HIS A 232 0.39 -8.04 1.93
N THR A 233 0.57 -7.24 2.99
CA THR A 233 1.71 -6.28 3.08
C THR A 233 2.87 -6.77 3.93
N ARG A 234 2.78 -8.01 4.44
CA ARG A 234 3.89 -8.66 5.14
C ARG A 234 5.03 -8.92 4.17
N ARG A 235 6.26 -8.68 4.64
CA ARG A 235 7.50 -9.07 3.96
C ARG A 235 7.41 -10.53 3.48
N CYS A 236 7.73 -10.76 2.22
CA CYS A 236 7.94 -12.08 1.65
C CYS A 236 9.44 -12.23 1.39
N SER A 237 10.07 -13.32 1.85
CA SER A 237 11.45 -13.57 1.49
C SER A 237 11.50 -14.22 0.11
N PHE A 238 12.19 -13.58 -0.83
CA PHE A 238 12.45 -14.10 -2.16
C PHE A 238 13.85 -14.73 -2.20
N ALA A 239 14.02 -15.76 -1.40
CA ALA A 239 15.25 -16.56 -1.35
C ALA A 239 14.92 -18.03 -1.09
N PRO A 240 15.76 -18.94 -1.61
CA PRO A 240 15.65 -20.35 -1.26
C PRO A 240 15.93 -20.55 0.25
N PRO A 241 15.35 -21.58 0.89
CA PRO A 241 15.66 -21.91 2.27
C PRO A 241 17.17 -22.17 2.42
N GLN A 242 17.79 -21.64 3.48
CA GLN A 242 19.23 -21.75 3.72
C GLN A 242 19.75 -23.20 3.73
N SER A 243 18.91 -24.17 4.09
CA SER A 243 19.26 -25.59 4.12
C SER A 243 19.27 -26.27 2.74
N THR A 244 19.13 -25.51 1.64
CA THR A 244 19.07 -26.05 0.28
C THR A 244 20.31 -25.69 -0.52
N ALA A 245 20.73 -26.59 -1.41
CA ALA A 245 21.84 -26.32 -2.33
C ALA A 245 21.61 -25.07 -3.20
N ALA A 246 20.36 -24.69 -3.44
CA ALA A 246 20.00 -23.46 -4.16
C ALA A 246 20.41 -22.18 -3.41
N ALA A 247 20.46 -22.21 -2.07
CA ALA A 247 20.92 -21.07 -1.28
C ALA A 247 22.43 -20.81 -1.39
N GLU A 248 23.21 -21.85 -1.67
CA GLU A 248 24.65 -21.74 -1.87
C GLU A 248 24.99 -21.39 -3.33
N THR A 249 24.26 -21.99 -4.28
CA THR A 249 24.57 -21.87 -5.71
C THR A 249 23.90 -20.69 -6.40
N ASN A 250 22.65 -20.36 -6.06
CA ASN A 250 21.87 -19.31 -6.74
C ASN A 250 20.89 -18.59 -5.79
N PRO A 251 21.38 -17.86 -4.77
CA PRO A 251 20.53 -17.23 -3.76
C PRO A 251 19.70 -16.03 -4.27
N THR A 252 20.05 -15.47 -5.43
CA THR A 252 19.52 -14.21 -5.97
C THR A 252 18.56 -14.42 -7.15
N GLU A 253 18.52 -15.61 -7.75
CA GLU A 253 17.77 -15.87 -8.97
C GLU A 253 16.26 -15.65 -8.78
N PHE A 254 15.69 -16.10 -7.65
CA PHE A 254 14.26 -15.94 -7.37
C PHE A 254 13.80 -14.48 -7.30
N ILE A 255 14.62 -13.59 -6.74
CA ILE A 255 14.28 -12.17 -6.64
C ILE A 255 14.45 -11.48 -7.99
N LEU A 256 15.47 -11.84 -8.77
CA LEU A 256 15.70 -11.33 -10.12
C LEU A 256 14.60 -11.76 -11.08
N GLU A 257 14.28 -13.05 -11.13
CA GLU A 257 13.19 -13.62 -11.94
C GLU A 257 11.87 -12.91 -11.61
N THR A 258 11.59 -12.70 -10.33
CA THR A 258 10.38 -11.97 -9.93
C THR A 258 10.41 -10.52 -10.39
N LEU A 259 11.50 -9.79 -10.24
CA LEU A 259 11.58 -8.38 -10.65
C LEU A 259 11.45 -8.20 -12.16
N GLU A 260 11.99 -9.13 -12.94
CA GLU A 260 12.08 -9.04 -14.40
C GLU A 260 10.87 -9.66 -15.14
N GLN A 261 10.33 -10.77 -14.65
CA GLN A 261 9.29 -11.54 -15.35
C GLN A 261 7.89 -11.36 -14.78
N SER A 262 7.73 -10.73 -13.61
CA SER A 262 6.38 -10.49 -13.06
C SER A 262 5.63 -9.39 -13.81
N ASP A 263 4.29 -9.50 -13.79
CA ASP A 263 3.44 -8.47 -14.37
C ASP A 263 3.73 -7.11 -13.71
N PRO A 264 3.89 -6.03 -14.50
CA PRO A 264 4.21 -4.72 -13.97
C PRO A 264 3.12 -4.26 -13.00
N ARG A 265 3.55 -3.80 -11.82
CA ARG A 265 2.72 -3.33 -10.71
C ARG A 265 1.82 -4.40 -10.08
N SER A 266 2.14 -5.68 -10.29
CA SER A 266 1.52 -6.77 -9.55
C SER A 266 1.93 -6.78 -8.07
N LEU A 267 1.13 -7.41 -7.21
CA LEU A 267 1.45 -7.54 -5.79
C LEU A 267 2.78 -8.25 -5.56
N ILE A 268 3.09 -9.27 -6.36
CA ILE A 268 4.34 -10.03 -6.26
C ILE A 268 5.55 -9.15 -6.56
N GLN A 269 5.45 -8.25 -7.55
CA GLN A 269 6.51 -7.28 -7.86
C GLN A 269 6.73 -6.28 -6.72
N TYR A 270 5.65 -5.75 -6.13
CA TYR A 270 5.73 -4.86 -4.96
C TYR A 270 6.42 -5.55 -3.78
N LEU A 271 6.07 -6.82 -3.52
CA LEU A 271 6.70 -7.61 -2.47
C LEU A 271 8.19 -7.85 -2.74
N ALA A 272 8.58 -8.07 -4.00
CA ALA A 272 9.98 -8.25 -4.38
C ALA A 272 10.82 -6.99 -4.15
N TYR A 273 10.34 -5.81 -4.57
CA TYR A 273 10.99 -4.53 -4.29
C TYR A 273 11.09 -4.25 -2.79
N GLN A 274 10.04 -4.59 -2.03
CA GLN A 274 10.06 -4.45 -0.58
C GLN A 274 11.09 -5.37 0.09
N ASP A 275 11.20 -6.64 -0.35
CA ASP A 275 12.19 -7.57 0.18
C ASP A 275 13.62 -7.11 -0.15
N LEU A 276 13.85 -6.66 -1.38
CA LEU A 276 15.13 -6.11 -1.82
C LEU A 276 15.56 -4.89 -0.98
N CYS A 277 14.61 -3.99 -0.70
CA CYS A 277 14.85 -2.84 0.18
C CYS A 277 15.16 -3.28 1.62
N ALA A 278 14.48 -4.31 2.13
CA ALA A 278 14.78 -4.86 3.45
C ALA A 278 16.18 -5.51 3.50
N VAL A 279 16.59 -6.26 2.48
CA VAL A 279 17.91 -6.92 2.43
C VAL A 279 19.05 -5.91 2.32
N SER A 280 18.87 -4.84 1.55
CA SER A 280 19.88 -3.79 1.37
C SER A 280 20.13 -2.96 2.64
N GLU A 281 19.08 -2.66 3.42
CA GLU A 281 19.21 -1.82 4.62
C GLU A 281 19.42 -2.61 5.92
N CYS A 282 18.77 -3.76 6.06
CA CYS A 282 18.77 -4.49 7.33
C CYS A 282 19.93 -5.47 7.43
N ASN A 283 20.50 -5.62 8.63
CA ASN A 283 21.54 -6.61 8.92
C ASN A 283 20.98 -8.03 9.14
N LEU A 284 19.73 -8.30 8.74
CA LEU A 284 19.08 -9.58 9.01
C LEU A 284 19.61 -10.71 8.11
N GLU A 285 20.01 -10.39 6.88
CA GLU A 285 20.43 -11.39 5.88
C GLU A 285 21.70 -10.94 5.14
N PRO A 286 22.83 -10.81 5.84
CA PRO A 286 24.09 -10.36 5.23
C PRO A 286 24.59 -11.33 4.15
N TRP A 287 24.30 -12.62 4.28
CA TRP A 287 24.64 -13.64 3.28
C TRP A 287 23.96 -13.40 1.92
N ARG A 288 22.67 -12.98 1.92
CA ARG A 288 21.94 -12.64 0.67
C ARG A 288 22.51 -11.39 0.04
N ARG A 289 22.83 -10.39 0.86
CA ARG A 289 23.39 -9.13 0.39
C ARG A 289 24.80 -9.32 -0.18
N ALA A 290 25.63 -10.16 0.44
CA ALA A 290 26.94 -10.51 -0.09
C ALA A 290 26.82 -11.17 -1.48
N ALA A 291 25.82 -12.01 -1.70
CA ALA A 291 25.57 -12.62 -3.00
C ALA A 291 25.15 -11.62 -4.09
N PHE A 292 24.73 -10.40 -3.75
CA PHE A 292 24.50 -9.36 -4.76
C PHE A 292 25.79 -8.86 -5.39
N PHE A 293 26.91 -8.95 -4.65
CA PHE A 293 28.25 -8.57 -5.09
C PHE A 293 29.04 -9.81 -5.54
N GLU A 294 28.41 -10.70 -6.30
CA GLU A 294 29.09 -11.85 -6.90
C GLU A 294 30.22 -11.42 -7.85
N GLU A 295 31.18 -12.31 -8.09
CA GLU A 295 32.41 -12.03 -8.85
C GLU A 295 32.16 -11.51 -10.28
N SER A 296 31.12 -12.00 -10.97
CA SER A 296 30.77 -11.53 -12.32
C SER A 296 30.24 -10.09 -12.34
N GLY A 297 29.69 -9.65 -11.21
CA GLY A 297 28.96 -8.39 -11.06
C GLY A 297 27.66 -8.28 -11.84
N GLU A 298 27.18 -9.36 -12.48
CA GLU A 298 25.96 -9.36 -13.28
C GLU A 298 24.72 -9.14 -12.40
N THR A 299 24.62 -9.86 -11.28
CA THR A 299 23.53 -9.70 -10.31
C THR A 299 23.41 -8.25 -9.84
N TYR A 300 24.51 -7.61 -9.45
CA TYR A 300 24.50 -6.21 -9.02
C TYR A 300 23.95 -5.29 -10.12
N LYS A 301 24.44 -5.44 -11.37
CA LYS A 301 23.96 -4.64 -12.51
C LYS A 301 22.47 -4.82 -12.76
N ARG A 302 21.96 -6.07 -12.70
CA ARG A 302 20.53 -6.37 -12.90
C ARG A 302 19.67 -5.74 -11.81
N ILE A 303 20.07 -5.86 -10.55
CA ILE A 303 19.39 -5.23 -9.40
C ILE A 303 19.35 -3.72 -9.53
N VAL A 304 20.50 -3.09 -9.81
CA VAL A 304 20.60 -1.64 -9.99
C VAL A 304 19.71 -1.19 -11.14
N THR A 305 19.76 -1.87 -12.28
CA THR A 305 18.93 -1.56 -13.46
C THR A 305 17.43 -1.68 -13.14
N ALA A 306 17.02 -2.73 -12.41
CA ALA A 306 15.63 -2.94 -12.00
C ALA A 306 15.12 -1.83 -11.05
N CYS A 307 15.99 -1.27 -10.21
CA CYS A 307 15.64 -0.18 -9.28
C CYS A 307 15.72 1.22 -9.93
N LEU A 308 16.63 1.40 -10.88
CA LEU A 308 16.77 2.65 -11.64
C LEU A 308 15.54 2.90 -12.52
N LYS A 309 15.06 1.89 -13.27
CA LYS A 309 13.92 2.02 -14.19
C LYS A 309 12.69 2.75 -13.59
N PRO A 310 12.16 2.37 -12.39
CA PRO A 310 11.06 3.10 -11.76
C PRO A 310 11.37 4.57 -11.43
N LEU A 311 12.57 4.87 -10.92
CA LEU A 311 12.98 6.24 -10.57
C LEU A 311 13.12 7.13 -11.81
N GLU A 312 13.57 6.54 -12.90
CA GLU A 312 13.76 7.21 -14.18
C GLU A 312 12.40 7.52 -14.83
N GLY A 313 11.50 6.53 -14.85
CA GLY A 313 10.12 6.75 -15.29
C GLY A 313 9.37 7.75 -14.41
N PHE A 314 9.64 7.78 -13.10
CA PHE A 314 9.11 8.78 -12.18
C PHE A 314 9.61 10.19 -12.52
N SER A 315 10.93 10.35 -12.69
CA SER A 315 11.56 11.63 -13.01
C SER A 315 11.12 12.15 -14.38
N SER A 316 11.00 11.28 -15.37
CA SER A 316 10.53 11.62 -16.72
C SER A 316 9.07 12.12 -16.72
N LYS A 317 8.17 11.48 -15.96
CA LYS A 317 6.78 11.94 -15.84
C LYS A 317 6.68 13.31 -15.17
N ILE A 318 7.53 13.57 -14.16
CA ILE A 318 7.59 14.89 -13.54
C ILE A 318 8.13 15.91 -14.53
N ALA A 319 9.23 15.60 -15.22
CA ALA A 319 9.82 16.47 -16.23
C ALA A 319 8.79 16.87 -17.31
N GLN A 320 8.08 15.88 -17.87
CA GLN A 320 7.01 16.11 -18.84
C GLN A 320 5.91 17.02 -18.27
N ALA A 321 5.46 16.75 -17.04
CA ALA A 321 4.44 17.56 -16.38
C ALA A 321 4.91 19.00 -16.09
N LEU A 322 6.22 19.24 -15.99
CA LEU A 322 6.81 20.57 -15.76
C LEU A 322 7.04 21.33 -17.08
N GLU A 323 7.45 20.66 -18.15
CA GLU A 323 7.70 21.28 -19.46
C GLU A 323 6.42 21.77 -20.13
N GLU A 324 5.31 21.04 -19.96
CA GLU A 324 4.02 21.37 -20.56
C GLU A 324 3.17 22.31 -19.67
N TYR A 325 3.65 22.71 -18.49
CA TYR A 325 2.78 23.25 -17.43
C TYR A 325 2.08 24.59 -17.76
N GLU A 326 0.75 24.53 -17.88
CA GLU A 326 -0.20 25.62 -17.87
C GLU A 326 -1.08 25.56 -16.61
N PRO A 327 -1.15 26.63 -15.80
CA PRO A 327 -1.75 26.61 -14.46
C PRO A 327 -3.25 26.26 -14.44
N ASP A 328 -3.97 26.48 -15.54
CA ASP A 328 -5.41 26.25 -15.65
C ASP A 328 -5.78 24.87 -16.21
N ASN A 329 -4.78 24.06 -16.62
CA ASN A 329 -5.03 22.79 -17.29
C ASN A 329 -5.16 21.63 -16.29
N ILE A 330 -6.39 21.23 -15.99
CA ILE A 330 -6.76 20.10 -15.12
C ILE A 330 -6.06 18.79 -15.55
N SER A 331 -5.80 18.61 -16.85
CA SER A 331 -5.15 17.39 -17.37
C SER A 331 -3.70 17.25 -16.88
N GLN A 332 -2.99 18.34 -16.67
CA GLN A 332 -1.58 18.32 -16.26
C GLN A 332 -1.42 18.10 -14.76
N GLN A 333 -2.33 18.66 -13.95
CA GLN A 333 -2.41 18.32 -12.53
C GLN A 333 -2.67 16.80 -12.36
N TYR A 334 -3.53 16.22 -13.20
CA TYR A 334 -3.74 14.78 -13.20
C TYR A 334 -2.49 13.97 -13.59
N ILE A 335 -1.74 14.40 -14.62
CA ILE A 335 -0.46 13.77 -15.01
C ILE A 335 0.51 13.80 -13.83
N LEU A 336 0.69 14.96 -13.19
CA LEU A 336 1.58 15.11 -12.04
C LEU A 336 1.15 14.25 -10.84
N PHE A 337 -0.14 14.22 -10.52
CA PHE A 337 -0.68 13.34 -9.49
C PHE A 337 -0.42 11.86 -9.80
N SER A 338 -0.57 11.46 -11.06
CA SER A 338 -0.32 10.10 -11.52
C SER A 338 1.16 9.73 -11.52
N ALA A 339 2.08 10.70 -11.59
CA ALA A 339 3.51 10.44 -11.42
C ALA A 339 3.82 9.88 -10.03
N PHE A 340 3.12 10.36 -9.00
CA PHE A 340 3.27 9.90 -7.61
C PHE A 340 2.52 8.60 -7.30
N ASP A 341 1.86 7.98 -8.27
CA ASP A 341 1.18 6.69 -8.07
C ASP A 341 2.16 5.56 -7.75
N ASP A 342 3.36 5.59 -8.33
CA ASP A 342 4.42 4.59 -8.10
C ASP A 342 5.40 5.00 -6.99
N SER A 343 5.04 5.98 -6.15
CA SER A 343 5.92 6.55 -5.11
C SER A 343 6.44 5.52 -4.10
N GLN A 344 5.68 4.46 -3.81
CA GLN A 344 6.13 3.38 -2.92
C GLN A 344 7.28 2.58 -3.53
N ILE A 345 7.14 2.13 -4.79
CA ILE A 345 8.21 1.44 -5.51
C ILE A 345 9.43 2.37 -5.61
N CYS A 346 9.22 3.63 -6.01
CA CYS A 346 10.31 4.60 -6.12
C CYS A 346 11.05 4.78 -4.79
N THR A 347 10.32 4.79 -3.67
CA THR A 347 10.91 4.88 -2.32
C THR A 347 11.79 3.67 -2.02
N TRP A 348 11.31 2.45 -2.26
CA TRP A 348 12.09 1.24 -2.03
C TRP A 348 13.27 1.11 -2.99
N CYS A 349 13.12 1.55 -4.25
CA CYS A 349 14.22 1.60 -5.21
C CYS A 349 15.30 2.58 -4.77
N ALA A 350 14.94 3.81 -4.39
CA ALA A 350 15.92 4.80 -3.94
C ALA A 350 16.70 4.32 -2.72
N ARG A 351 15.99 3.76 -1.74
CA ARG A 351 16.56 3.17 -0.52
C ARG A 351 17.43 1.95 -0.81
N THR A 352 16.99 1.07 -1.70
CA THR A 352 17.79 -0.08 -2.15
C THR A 352 19.10 0.37 -2.77
N LEU A 353 19.03 1.28 -3.75
CA LEU A 353 20.20 1.77 -4.45
C LEU A 353 21.18 2.43 -3.48
N ALA A 354 20.69 3.31 -2.60
CA ALA A 354 21.53 3.94 -1.58
C ALA A 354 22.12 2.95 -0.58
N GLY A 355 21.33 1.98 -0.13
CA GLY A 355 21.76 0.93 0.78
C GLY A 355 22.87 0.07 0.18
N LEU A 356 22.66 -0.45 -1.04
CA LEU A 356 23.66 -1.29 -1.71
C LEU A 356 24.91 -0.50 -2.09
N THR A 357 24.75 0.71 -2.64
CA THR A 357 25.91 1.56 -2.95
C THR A 357 26.70 1.90 -1.68
N ALA A 358 26.06 2.29 -0.58
CA ALA A 358 26.77 2.57 0.67
C ALA A 358 27.47 1.32 1.25
N ARG A 359 26.81 0.16 1.19
CA ARG A 359 27.37 -1.10 1.71
C ARG A 359 28.50 -1.65 0.85
N SER A 360 28.54 -1.36 -0.45
CA SER A 360 29.62 -1.81 -1.32
C SER A 360 30.99 -1.27 -0.90
N ARG A 361 31.07 -0.22 -0.08
CA ARG A 361 32.35 0.23 0.50
C ARG A 361 32.98 -0.80 1.45
N GLN A 362 32.16 -1.60 2.12
CA GLN A 362 32.61 -2.52 3.18
C GLN A 362 32.38 -3.99 2.84
N GLU A 363 31.33 -4.28 2.06
CA GLU A 363 30.87 -5.65 1.82
C GLU A 363 31.19 -6.17 0.41
N ASP A 364 31.54 -5.29 -0.53
CA ASP A 364 31.90 -5.69 -1.90
C ASP A 364 33.36 -6.16 -1.95
N ARG A 365 33.55 -7.49 -1.89
CA ARG A 365 34.87 -8.11 -1.88
C ARG A 365 35.60 -8.00 -3.22
N TYR A 366 34.86 -7.88 -4.31
CA TYR A 366 35.39 -7.90 -5.67
C TYR A 366 35.48 -6.50 -6.29
N GLY A 367 34.98 -5.47 -5.58
CA GLY A 367 34.93 -4.09 -6.08
C GLY A 367 33.98 -3.89 -7.26
N VAL A 368 33.03 -4.81 -7.45
CA VAL A 368 32.07 -4.82 -8.56
C VAL A 368 31.32 -3.49 -8.67
N ALA A 369 30.84 -2.95 -7.57
CA ALA A 369 30.04 -1.74 -7.56
C ALA A 369 30.81 -0.52 -8.08
N GLN A 370 32.11 -0.46 -7.78
CA GLN A 370 33.01 0.60 -8.22
C GLN A 370 33.45 0.40 -9.68
N LEU A 371 33.68 -0.85 -10.11
CA LEU A 371 34.17 -1.17 -11.46
C LEU A 371 33.08 -1.09 -12.54
N THR A 372 31.82 -1.27 -12.17
CA THR A 372 30.71 -1.38 -13.14
C THR A 372 30.14 -0.04 -13.62
N GLY A 373 30.54 1.09 -13.02
CA GLY A 373 29.98 2.41 -13.30
C GLY A 373 28.56 2.63 -12.76
N CYS A 374 27.96 1.62 -12.12
CA CYS A 374 26.62 1.67 -11.57
C CYS A 374 26.47 2.72 -10.46
N ASN A 375 27.51 2.97 -9.64
CA ASN A 375 27.46 3.97 -8.58
C ASN A 375 27.23 5.40 -9.12
N ALA A 376 27.89 5.73 -10.24
CA ALA A 376 27.69 7.02 -10.90
C ALA A 376 26.27 7.14 -11.49
N ALA A 377 25.75 6.04 -12.08
CA ALA A 377 24.37 5.99 -12.57
C ALA A 377 23.35 6.16 -11.43
N VAL A 378 23.58 5.52 -10.28
CA VAL A 378 22.76 5.66 -9.07
C VAL A 378 22.72 7.10 -8.59
N MET A 379 23.88 7.71 -8.36
CA MET A 379 23.97 9.10 -7.89
C MET A 379 23.32 10.07 -8.87
N THR A 380 23.58 9.91 -10.18
CA THR A 380 22.98 10.73 -11.24
C THR A 380 21.45 10.65 -11.20
N THR A 381 20.88 9.44 -11.13
CA THR A 381 19.43 9.25 -11.12
C THR A 381 18.79 9.75 -9.82
N LEU A 382 19.39 9.52 -8.65
CA LEU A 382 18.87 10.02 -7.37
C LEU A 382 18.86 11.56 -7.33
N LEU A 383 19.94 12.19 -7.76
CA LEU A 383 20.03 13.66 -7.82
C LEU A 383 19.08 14.23 -8.87
N SER A 384 18.99 13.61 -10.04
CA SER A 384 18.04 14.02 -11.09
C SER A 384 16.58 13.97 -10.61
N ALA A 385 16.20 12.87 -9.93
CA ALA A 385 14.87 12.73 -9.34
C ALA A 385 14.60 13.78 -8.25
N LEU A 386 15.61 14.08 -7.42
CA LEU A 386 15.51 15.10 -6.38
C LEU A 386 15.29 16.48 -6.97
N VAL A 387 16.09 16.86 -7.99
CA VAL A 387 15.98 18.16 -8.66
C VAL A 387 14.62 18.31 -9.34
N ALA A 388 14.09 17.24 -9.95
CA ALA A 388 12.74 17.24 -10.54
C ALA A 388 11.65 17.53 -9.49
N ILE A 389 11.72 16.91 -8.32
CA ILE A 389 10.77 17.16 -7.24
C ILE A 389 10.94 18.55 -6.64
N GLU A 390 12.18 19.03 -6.49
CA GLU A 390 12.44 20.38 -6.00
C GLU A 390 11.87 21.44 -6.95
N ALA A 391 11.98 21.25 -8.26
CA ALA A 391 11.33 22.09 -9.26
C ALA A 391 9.79 22.04 -9.13
N CYS A 392 9.20 20.86 -8.95
CA CYS A 392 7.76 20.69 -8.69
C CYS A 392 7.28 21.43 -7.41
N LEU A 393 8.14 21.50 -6.39
CA LEU A 393 7.89 22.24 -5.16
C LEU A 393 8.15 23.76 -5.28
N GLY A 394 8.57 24.25 -6.46
CA GLY A 394 8.89 25.65 -6.69
C GLY A 394 10.22 26.11 -6.08
N LYS A 395 11.11 25.19 -5.72
CA LYS A 395 12.47 25.53 -5.28
C LYS A 395 13.31 25.88 -6.51
N LYS A 396 14.03 27.01 -6.46
CA LYS A 396 14.94 27.41 -7.54
C LYS A 396 16.03 26.34 -7.72
N THR A 397 16.12 25.78 -8.92
CA THR A 397 17.11 24.78 -9.35
C THR A 397 18.29 25.40 -10.10
N ASN A 398 18.33 26.73 -10.24
CA ASN A 398 19.40 27.42 -10.95
C ASN A 398 20.73 27.30 -10.19
N PRO A 399 21.85 27.15 -10.93
CA PRO A 399 23.14 27.12 -10.30
C PRO A 399 23.47 28.47 -9.66
N LEU A 400 23.68 28.50 -8.34
CA LEU A 400 24.26 29.68 -7.69
C LEU A 400 25.75 29.77 -8.07
N PRO A 401 26.29 30.96 -8.38
CA PRO A 401 27.72 31.13 -8.59
C PRO A 401 28.52 30.84 -7.29
N MET A 402 29.56 30.02 -7.42
CA MET A 402 30.45 29.48 -6.36
C MET A 402 31.36 30.52 -5.66
N HIS A 403 30.95 31.78 -5.53
CA HIS A 403 31.75 32.78 -4.80
C HIS A 403 30.84 33.58 -3.88
N LEU A 404 30.88 33.27 -2.57
CA LEU A 404 30.89 34.21 -1.45
C LEU A 404 30.73 33.48 -0.10
N GLY A 405 31.79 33.47 0.69
CA GLY A 405 31.79 33.83 2.12
C GLY A 405 31.17 32.87 3.16
N PRO A 406 31.83 32.69 4.32
CA PRO A 406 31.41 31.76 5.37
C PRO A 406 30.36 32.37 6.30
N GLU A 407 29.19 32.76 5.79
CA GLU A 407 28.06 33.16 6.65
C GLU A 407 26.73 32.82 5.99
N ASN A 408 26.27 31.56 6.08
CA ASN A 408 24.87 31.19 5.83
C ASN A 408 24.49 29.91 6.62
N ILE A 409 24.74 29.93 7.93
CA ILE A 409 24.10 29.01 8.87
C ILE A 409 22.66 29.50 9.07
N ARG A 410 21.77 29.10 8.16
CA ARG A 410 20.33 29.01 8.43
C ARG A 410 19.63 28.22 7.32
N LEU A 411 19.58 26.91 7.50
CA LEU A 411 18.85 25.96 6.66
C LEU A 411 17.31 26.11 6.71
N ALA A 412 16.78 27.26 7.15
CA ALA A 412 15.35 27.53 7.28
C ALA A 412 15.08 29.03 7.45
N HIS A 413 15.30 29.86 6.42
CA HIS A 413 14.55 31.13 6.22
C HIS A 413 15.01 31.80 4.92
N PHE A 414 14.30 31.59 3.82
CA PHE A 414 14.30 32.55 2.70
C PHE A 414 12.87 32.68 2.16
N SER A 415 12.01 33.26 2.97
CA SER A 415 10.84 33.99 2.49
C SER A 415 11.08 35.46 2.79
N THR A 416 11.39 36.21 1.73
CA THR A 416 11.10 37.64 1.47
C THR A 416 12.22 38.19 0.61
N VAL A 417 11.98 38.29 -0.70
CA VAL A 417 12.25 39.46 -1.54
C VAL A 417 11.97 39.06 -3.00
N ARG A 418 10.99 39.77 -3.57
CA ARG A 418 10.53 39.85 -4.97
C ARG A 418 10.17 38.54 -5.69
N ARG A 419 8.85 38.26 -5.71
CA ARG A 419 8.17 37.41 -6.70
C ARG A 419 8.51 37.89 -8.12
N PRO A 420 8.90 36.96 -9.00
CA PRO A 420 8.26 36.82 -10.30
C PRO A 420 7.35 35.60 -10.26
N THR A 421 6.13 35.79 -10.74
CA THR A 421 5.09 34.82 -11.14
C THR A 421 5.57 33.40 -11.44
N GLY A 422 5.70 32.57 -10.40
CA GLY A 422 5.92 31.13 -10.50
C GLY A 422 5.22 30.46 -9.33
N THR A 423 3.91 30.27 -9.44
CA THR A 423 3.12 29.54 -8.45
C THR A 423 3.63 28.10 -8.36
N ALA A 424 4.08 27.68 -7.18
CA ALA A 424 4.49 26.30 -6.93
C ALA A 424 3.34 25.34 -7.33
N ILE A 425 3.61 24.45 -8.27
CA ILE A 425 2.61 23.59 -8.92
C ILE A 425 1.95 22.64 -7.90
N ALA A 426 2.68 22.26 -6.85
CA ALA A 426 2.18 21.44 -5.76
C ALA A 426 1.45 22.22 -4.65
N SER A 427 1.21 23.53 -4.77
CA SER A 427 0.65 24.36 -3.69
C SER A 427 -0.88 24.43 -3.64
N THR A 428 -1.58 23.99 -4.70
CA THR A 428 -3.04 24.08 -4.81
C THR A 428 -3.81 22.92 -4.19
N GLU A 429 -3.17 21.75 -3.97
CA GLU A 429 -3.78 20.62 -3.26
C GLU A 429 -2.83 20.03 -2.20
N GLY A 430 -3.19 20.16 -0.92
CA GLY A 430 -2.36 19.73 0.21
C GLY A 430 -1.93 18.24 0.21
N GLY A 431 -2.60 17.39 -0.58
CA GLY A 431 -2.24 15.98 -0.76
C GLY A 431 -0.99 15.75 -1.62
N LEU A 432 -0.83 16.49 -2.72
CA LEU A 432 0.33 16.37 -3.60
C LEU A 432 1.58 16.93 -2.94
N HIS A 433 1.43 18.09 -2.30
CA HIS A 433 2.51 18.73 -1.54
C HIS A 433 3.13 17.76 -0.53
N LYS A 434 2.31 17.10 0.29
CA LYS A 434 2.77 16.15 1.29
C LYS A 434 3.53 14.96 0.67
N LYS A 435 3.05 14.43 -0.46
CA LYS A 435 3.72 13.33 -1.17
C LYS A 435 5.06 13.77 -1.77
N ALA A 436 5.11 14.94 -2.40
CA ALA A 436 6.33 15.50 -2.97
C ALA A 436 7.39 15.77 -1.88
N TYR A 437 7.00 16.34 -0.74
CA TYR A 437 7.91 16.52 0.39
C TYR A 437 8.45 15.19 0.95
N ALA A 438 7.56 14.20 1.14
CA ALA A 438 7.98 12.88 1.62
C ALA A 438 8.96 12.20 0.65
N MET A 439 8.70 12.30 -0.66
CA MET A 439 9.61 11.72 -1.66
C MET A 439 10.94 12.49 -1.75
N ALA A 440 10.92 13.82 -1.62
CA ALA A 440 12.15 14.61 -1.55
C ALA A 440 13.00 14.24 -0.32
N ASP A 441 12.37 13.98 0.82
CA ASP A 441 13.04 13.52 2.04
C ASP A 441 13.69 12.14 1.84
N VAL A 442 12.97 11.19 1.25
CA VAL A 442 13.51 9.87 0.87
C VAL A 442 14.73 10.00 -0.03
N LEU A 443 14.67 10.86 -1.06
CA LEU A 443 15.80 11.04 -1.98
C LEU A 443 16.98 11.72 -1.30
N ARG A 444 16.75 12.75 -0.46
CA ARG A 444 17.83 13.40 0.32
C ARG A 444 18.51 12.41 1.25
N THR A 445 17.73 11.65 2.02
CA THR A 445 18.27 10.65 2.95
C THR A 445 19.05 9.55 2.22
N SER A 446 18.55 9.10 1.05
CA SER A 446 19.25 8.15 0.17
C SER A 446 20.59 8.71 -0.32
N VAL A 447 20.63 9.96 -0.80
CA VAL A 447 21.88 10.62 -1.22
C VAL A 447 22.84 10.79 -0.05
N TYR A 448 22.36 11.28 1.10
CA TYR A 448 23.18 11.41 2.31
C TYR A 448 23.74 10.07 2.76
N GLN A 449 23.01 8.96 2.65
CA GLN A 449 23.51 7.64 3.01
C GLN A 449 24.73 7.24 2.17
N ILE A 450 24.70 7.50 0.85
CA ILE A 450 25.86 7.25 -0.03
C ILE A 450 27.00 8.21 0.31
N VAL A 451 26.73 9.51 0.38
CA VAL A 451 27.75 10.53 0.71
C VAL A 451 28.41 10.24 2.05
N SER A 452 27.65 9.73 3.01
CA SER A 452 28.15 9.35 4.33
C SER A 452 29.14 8.19 4.29
N ALA A 453 28.91 7.20 3.43
CA ALA A 453 29.75 6.02 3.31
C ALA A 453 31.04 6.28 2.51
N PHE A 454 31.01 7.26 1.60
CA PHE A 454 32.14 7.62 0.72
C PHE A 454 32.68 9.03 0.99
N ILE A 455 32.48 9.58 2.19
CA ILE A 455 32.80 10.99 2.47
C ILE A 455 34.28 11.29 2.24
N ASP A 456 35.18 10.38 2.61
CA ASP A 456 36.62 10.57 2.46
C ASP A 456 37.02 10.62 0.98
N ASP A 457 36.50 9.67 0.18
CA ASP A 457 36.73 9.61 -1.26
C ASP A 457 36.13 10.83 -1.98
N LEU A 458 34.94 11.28 -1.56
CA LEU A 458 34.25 12.44 -2.13
C LEU A 458 34.97 13.75 -1.81
N ARG A 459 35.51 13.90 -0.59
CA ARG A 459 36.29 15.08 -0.20
C ARG A 459 37.64 15.14 -0.91
N ALA A 460 38.33 14.00 -1.03
CA ALA A 460 39.58 13.91 -1.77
C ALA A 460 39.40 14.34 -3.25
N ASN A 461 38.21 14.10 -3.80
CA ASN A 461 37.85 14.38 -5.19
C ASN A 461 36.84 15.53 -5.35
N ALA A 462 36.78 16.48 -4.41
CA ALA A 462 35.73 17.51 -4.37
C ALA A 462 35.75 18.52 -5.53
N LYS A 463 36.75 18.48 -6.41
CA LYS A 463 36.81 19.34 -7.61
C LYS A 463 35.64 19.00 -8.55
N PRO A 464 34.91 19.99 -9.10
CA PRO A 464 33.75 19.74 -9.96
C PRO A 464 34.01 18.75 -11.10
N ALA A 465 35.13 18.89 -11.82
CA ALA A 465 35.51 17.98 -12.89
C ALA A 465 35.76 16.53 -12.42
N SER A 466 36.22 16.33 -11.18
CA SER A 466 36.44 15.00 -10.63
C SER A 466 35.14 14.36 -10.12
N LEU A 467 34.22 15.16 -9.56
CA LEU A 467 32.88 14.71 -9.20
C LEU A 467 32.08 14.34 -10.45
N GLU A 468 32.19 15.15 -11.50
CA GLU A 468 31.56 14.90 -12.79
C GLU A 468 32.05 13.59 -13.42
N LYS A 469 33.35 13.30 -13.34
CA LYS A 469 33.94 12.08 -13.88
C LYS A 469 33.60 10.81 -13.09
N ASN A 470 33.69 10.88 -11.77
CA ASN A 470 33.70 9.68 -10.93
C ASN A 470 32.33 9.35 -10.31
N TRP A 471 31.45 10.34 -10.16
CA TRP A 471 30.20 10.21 -9.40
C TRP A 471 28.96 10.63 -10.18
N ILE A 472 29.11 11.40 -11.25
CA ILE A 472 28.07 11.66 -12.23
C ILE A 472 28.44 10.88 -13.50
N SER A 473 27.46 10.30 -14.18
CA SER A 473 27.75 9.44 -15.32
C SER A 473 28.08 10.28 -16.56
N GLU A 474 29.36 10.41 -16.93
CA GLU A 474 29.83 11.22 -18.08
C GLU A 474 29.11 10.88 -19.41
N GLY A 475 28.73 9.62 -19.62
CA GLY A 475 28.03 9.17 -20.84
C GLY A 475 26.50 9.10 -20.75
N ARG A 476 25.89 9.45 -19.62
CA ARG A 476 24.43 9.30 -19.41
C ARG A 476 23.79 10.66 -19.20
N LYS A 477 22.98 11.08 -20.17
CA LYS A 477 22.20 12.31 -20.04
C LYS A 477 21.28 12.22 -18.81
N PRO A 478 21.37 13.16 -17.85
CA PRO A 478 20.45 13.19 -16.72
C PRO A 478 19.02 13.39 -17.22
N ILE A 479 18.05 12.75 -16.56
CA ILE A 479 16.64 12.80 -16.98
C ILE A 479 16.04 14.18 -16.74
N TYR A 480 16.51 14.85 -15.70
CA TYR A 480 16.11 16.19 -15.32
C TYR A 480 17.30 16.94 -14.72
N GLY A 481 17.46 18.21 -15.12
CA GLY A 481 18.62 19.06 -14.80
C GLY A 481 19.81 18.82 -15.73
N SER A 482 20.80 19.72 -15.71
CA SER A 482 22.08 19.54 -16.41
C SER A 482 23.11 18.83 -15.51
N GLN A 483 24.15 18.23 -16.10
CA GLN A 483 25.25 17.62 -15.33
C GLN A 483 25.84 18.62 -14.32
N ALA A 484 26.04 19.88 -14.72
CA ALA A 484 26.51 20.95 -13.84
C ALA A 484 25.60 21.19 -12.62
N VAL A 485 24.27 21.16 -12.80
CA VAL A 485 23.31 21.29 -11.69
C VAL A 485 23.42 20.11 -10.72
N LEU A 486 23.62 18.89 -11.24
CA LEU A 486 23.79 17.70 -10.39
C LEU A 486 25.12 17.74 -9.62
N VAL A 487 26.22 18.16 -10.25
CA VAL A 487 27.53 18.33 -9.60
C VAL A 487 27.46 19.36 -8.48
N GLN A 488 26.79 20.50 -8.73
CA GLN A 488 26.59 21.51 -7.69
C GLN A 488 25.74 20.98 -6.54
N LYS A 489 24.65 20.26 -6.83
CA LYS A 489 23.82 19.65 -5.79
C LYS A 489 24.62 18.66 -4.95
N LEU A 490 25.43 17.81 -5.58
CA LEU A 490 26.32 16.88 -4.87
C LEU A 490 27.32 17.62 -3.98
N SER A 491 27.92 18.71 -4.48
CA SER A 491 28.86 19.54 -3.70
C SER A 491 28.21 20.05 -2.41
N LEU A 492 26.96 20.53 -2.47
CA LEU A 492 26.20 20.96 -1.29
C LEU A 492 25.97 19.83 -0.27
N PHE A 493 25.74 18.59 -0.72
CA PHE A 493 25.62 17.44 0.18
C PHE A 493 26.95 17.12 0.89
N ILE A 494 28.08 17.27 0.19
CA ILE A 494 29.42 17.04 0.75
C ILE A 494 29.76 18.12 1.79
N GLU A 495 29.53 19.40 1.45
CA GLU A 495 29.78 20.55 2.31
C GLU A 495 28.95 20.51 3.60
N TYR A 496 27.67 20.16 3.51
CA TYR A 496 26.78 20.09 4.68
C TYR A 496 27.27 19.08 5.74
N ARG A 497 28.01 18.05 5.33
CA ARG A 497 28.58 17.04 6.24
C ARG A 497 29.99 17.38 6.72
N ALA A 498 30.58 18.49 6.25
CA ALA A 498 31.91 18.97 6.64
C ALA A 498 31.92 19.77 7.95
N VAL A 499 30.74 20.07 8.48
CA VAL A 499 30.49 20.59 9.83
C VAL A 499 30.04 19.44 10.72
#